data_AF-A0A4Q5X220-F1
#
_entry.id   AF-A0A4Q5X220-F1
#
_cell.length_a   1.000
_cell.length_b   1.000
_cell.length_c   1.000
_cell.angle_alpha   90.00
_cell.angle_beta   90.00
_cell.angle_gamma   90.00
#
_symmetry.space_group_name_H-M   'P 1'
#
loop_
_entity.id
_entity.type
_entity.pdbx_description
1 polymer ?
#
loop_
_entity_poly.entity_id
_entity_poly.type
_entity_poly.pdbx_seq_one_letter_code
_entity_poly.pdbx_strand_id
1 'polypeptide(L)' 'MSIIFVILPITLLLSLSAVVAYTWATRSGQFDDLATPAVRALHDPISPKTDSSRLRS' A
#
# COMPACT_ATOMS: atom_id res chain seq x y z
N MET A 1 -42.75 5.76 11.03
CA MET A 1 -41.44 6.42 10.77
C MET A 1 -40.70 5.62 9.73
N SER A 2 -40.25 6.24 8.64
CA SER A 2 -39.59 5.53 7.52
C SER A 2 -38.09 5.41 7.77
N ILE A 3 -37.55 4.19 7.70
CA ILE A 3 -36.12 3.90 7.92
C ILE A 3 -35.20 4.57 6.88
N ILE A 4 -35.78 5.06 5.77
CA ILE A 4 -35.04 5.72 4.69
C ILE A 4 -34.29 6.97 5.18
N PHE A 5 -34.83 7.68 6.17
CA PHE A 5 -34.19 8.87 6.73
C PHE A 5 -32.91 8.55 7.51
N VAL A 6 -32.72 7.30 7.94
CA VAL A 6 -31.50 6.84 8.61
C VAL A 6 -30.52 6.27 7.60
N ILE A 7 -31.00 5.43 6.68
CA ILE A 7 -30.12 4.74 5.71
C ILE A 7 -29.49 5.72 4.72
N LEU A 8 -30.27 6.68 4.19
CA LEU A 8 -29.82 7.61 3.16
C LEU A 8 -28.57 8.42 3.54
N PRO A 9 -28.51 9.11 4.71
CA PRO A 9 -27.30 9.82 5.11
C PRO A 9 -26.12 8.88 5.39
N ILE A 10 -26.37 7.69 5.94
CA ILE A 10 -25.31 6.69 6.20
C ILE A 10 -24.66 6.24 4.89
N THR A 11 -25.46 5.89 3.88
CA THR A 11 -24.94 5.49 2.57
C THR A 11 -24.20 6.63 1.88
N LEU A 12 -24.68 7.87 2.02
CA LEU A 12 -24.00 9.04 1.44
C LEU A 12 -22.64 9.28 2.09
N LEU A 13 -22.57 9.21 3.42
CA LEU A 13 -21.31 9.32 4.18
C LEU A 13 -20.34 8.19 3.82
N LEU A 14 -20.82 6.96 3.70
CA LEU A 14 -19.99 5.81 3.32
C LEU A 14 -19.46 5.94 1.89
N SER A 15 -20.29 6.40 0.95
CA SER A 15 -19.85 6.63 -0.42
C SER A 15 -18.81 7.75 -0.50
N LEU A 16 -19.01 8.84 0.26
CA LEU A 16 -18.07 9.95 0.30
C LEU A 16 -16.75 9.53 0.93
N SER A 17 -16.78 8.78 2.03
CA SER A 17 -15.56 8.30 2.69
C SER A 17 -14.76 7.35 1.79
N ALA A 18 -15.42 6.51 1.00
CA ALA A 18 -14.77 5.66 0.01
C ALA A 18 -14.02 6.48 -1.05
N VAL A 19 -14.64 7.51 -1.61
CA VAL A 19 -13.99 8.40 -2.59
C VAL A 19 -12.80 9.13 -1.97
N VAL A 20 -12.95 9.68 -0.76
CA VAL A 20 -11.86 10.36 -0.05
C VAL A 20 -10.70 9.41 0.22
N ALA A 21 -10.99 8.21 0.74
CA ALA A 21 -9.98 7.20 1.04
C ALA A 21 -9.23 6.75 -0.23
N TYR A 22 -9.96 6.52 -1.33
CA TYR A 22 -9.37 6.15 -2.62
C TYR A 22 -8.44 7.26 -3.15
N THR A 23 -8.91 8.51 -3.12
CA THR A 23 -8.13 9.65 -3.62
C THR A 23 -6.89 9.89 -2.76
N TRP A 24 -6.98 9.65 -1.45
CA TRP A 24 -5.82 9.70 -0.55
C TRP A 24 -4.82 8.56 -0.84
N ALA A 25 -5.28 7.32 -0.91
CA ALA A 25 -4.43 6.15 -1.15
C ALA A 25 -3.64 6.22 -2.47
N THR A 26 -4.29 6.69 -3.54
CA THR A 26 -3.65 6.89 -4.85
C THR A 26 -2.62 8.02 -4.85
N ARG A 27 -2.87 9.10 -4.11
CA ARG A 27 -1.91 10.21 -3.96
C ARG A 27 -0.75 9.89 -3.03
N SER A 28 -0.94 8.98 -2.07
CA SER A 28 0.08 8.53 -1.13
C SER A 28 1.01 7.44 -1.71
N GLY A 29 0.81 7.02 -2.96
CA GLY A 29 1.64 5.99 -3.59
C GLY A 29 1.46 4.59 -3.00
N GLN A 30 0.33 4.30 -2.32
CA GLN A 30 0.08 2.98 -1.74
C GLN A 30 0.11 1.87 -2.81
N PHE A 31 -0.26 2.22 -4.04
CA PHE A 31 -0.30 1.30 -5.18
C PHE A 31 0.98 1.30 -6.02
N ASP A 32 2.06 1.94 -5.58
CA ASP A 32 3.30 2.02 -6.36
C ASP A 32 4.17 0.76 -6.21
N ASP A 33 3.98 -0.03 -5.15
CA ASP A 33 4.71 -1.29 -4.91
C ASP A 33 4.05 -2.50 -5.61
N LEU A 34 3.97 -2.43 -6.94
CA LEU A 34 3.42 -3.52 -7.77
C LEU A 34 4.47 -4.59 -8.13
N ALA A 35 5.73 -4.36 -7.77
CA ALA A 35 6.82 -5.25 -8.11
C ALA A 35 6.86 -6.46 -7.16
N THR A 36 6.70 -7.66 -7.72
CA THR A 36 6.78 -8.89 -6.93
C THR A 36 8.22 -9.16 -6.47
N PRO A 37 8.45 -9.63 -5.23
CA PRO A 37 9.79 -9.86 -4.68
C PRO A 37 10.70 -10.72 -5.56
N ALA A 38 10.15 -11.74 -6.24
CA ALA A 38 10.91 -12.63 -7.12
C ALA A 38 11.52 -11.91 -8.34
N VAL A 39 10.81 -10.92 -8.90
CA VAL A 39 11.30 -10.11 -10.02
C VAL A 39 12.36 -9.12 -9.53
N ARG A 40 12.14 -8.51 -8.37
CA ARG A 40 13.14 -7.62 -7.72
C ARG A 40 14.45 -8.37 -7.46
N ALA A 41 14.37 -9.59 -6.93
CA ALA A 41 15.53 -10.42 -6.63
C ALA A 41 16.34 -10.84 -7.88
N LEU A 42 15.71 -10.93 -9.06
CA LEU A 42 16.40 -11.26 -10.31
C LEU A 42 17.16 -10.06 -10.89
N HIS A 43 16.68 -8.84 -10.64
CA HIS A 43 17.29 -7.60 -11.12
C HIS A 43 18.27 -6.96 -10.11
N ASP A 44 18.22 -7.36 -8.84
CA ASP A 44 19.20 -6.92 -7.85
C ASP A 44 20.59 -7.49 -8.20
N PRO A 45 21.61 -6.63 -8.38
CA PRO A 45 22.97 -7.12 -8.58
C PRO A 45 23.40 -7.91 -7.36
N ILE A 46 23.95 -9.11 -7.56
CA ILE A 46 24.57 -9.90 -6.49
C ILE A 46 25.81 -9.12 -6.02
N SER A 47 25.60 -8.19 -5.08
CA SER A 47 26.71 -7.55 -4.40
C SER A 47 27.32 -8.61 -3.49
N PRO A 48 28.63 -8.90 -3.62
CA PRO A 48 29.28 -9.82 -2.71
C PRO A 48 29.09 -9.24 -1.31
N LYS A 49 28.40 -9.98 -0.44
CA LYS A 49 28.39 -9.66 0.99
C LYS A 49 29.82 -9.82 1.48
N THR A 50 30.57 -8.71 1.48
CA THR A 50 31.87 -8.64 2.14
C THR A 50 31.61 -8.80 3.62
N ASP A 51 31.68 -10.05 4.07
CA ASP A 51 31.60 -10.42 5.48
C ASP A 51 32.88 -9.95 6.17
N SER A 52 32.86 -8.69 6.61
CA SER A 52 33.94 -8.02 7.34
C SER A 52 34.16 -8.60 8.74
N SER A 53 33.33 -9.56 9.17
CA SER A 53 33.50 -10.26 10.46
C SER A 53 34.63 -11.30 10.46
N ARG A 54 35.11 -11.74 9.29
CA ARG A 54 36.23 -12.70 9.16
C ARG A 54 37.62 -12.08 9.09
N LEU A 55 37.73 -10.75 9.02
CA LEU A 55 39.01 -10.04 8.88
C LEU A 55 39.60 -9.58 10.23
N ARG A 56 38.99 -9.97 11.36
CA ARG A 56 39.34 -9.47 12.71
C ARG A 56 39.76 -10.55 13.71
N SER A 57 39.99 -11.79 13.28
CA SER A 57 40.58 -12.89 14.06
C SER A 57 41.99 -13.19 13.58
#